data_AF-A0A0Q6Y7X5-F1
#
_entry.id   AF-A0A0Q6Y7X5-F1
#
_cell.length_a   1.000
_cell.length_b   1.000
_cell.length_c   1.000
_cell.angle_alpha   90.00
_cell.angle_beta   90.00
_cell.angle_gamma   90.00
#
_symmetry.space_group_name_H-M   'P 1'
#
loop_
_entity.id
_entity.type
_entity.pdbx_description
1 polymer ?
#
loop_
_entity_poly.entity_id
_entity_poly.type
_entity_poly.pdbx_seq_one_letter_code
_entity_poly.pdbx_strand_id
1 'polypeptide(L)' 'MINAAEQAMYNGAEDDNERRRIQAKLYAMPKELRRPRRERAQSGQQQPQRGVMTMQDAQALMAQMAAQDAQLSGR' A
#
# COMPACT_ATOMS: atom_id res chain seq x y z
N MET A 1 -5.97 3.50 20.65
CA MET A 1 -6.98 2.46 20.94
C MET A 1 -6.61 1.24 20.12
N ILE A 2 -6.34 0.10 20.77
CA ILE A 2 -6.09 -1.17 20.06
C ILE A 2 -7.44 -1.66 19.52
N ASN A 3 -7.46 -2.07 18.26
CA ASN A 3 -8.67 -2.47 17.54
C ASN A 3 -9.36 -3.64 18.26
N ALA A 4 -10.66 -3.51 18.61
CA ALA A 4 -11.37 -4.50 19.43
C ALA A 4 -11.39 -5.91 18.79
N ALA A 5 -11.33 -5.98 17.46
CA ALA A 5 -11.25 -7.21 16.71
C ALA A 5 -9.92 -7.97 16.93
N GLU A 6 -8.81 -7.26 17.09
CA GLU A 6 -7.49 -7.88 17.32
C GLU A 6 -7.43 -8.50 18.73
N GLN A 7 -7.96 -7.80 19.72
CA GLN A 7 -8.06 -8.29 21.11
C GLN A 7 -8.88 -9.57 21.22
N ALA A 8 -10.03 -9.65 20.54
CA ALA A 8 -10.86 -10.86 20.52
C ALA A 8 -10.11 -12.06 19.91
N MET A 9 -9.30 -11.84 18.87
CA MET A 9 -8.49 -12.90 18.26
C MET A 9 -7.37 -13.39 19.18
N TYR A 10 -6.69 -12.49 19.90
CA TYR A 10 -5.65 -12.89 20.85
C TYR A 10 -6.22 -13.57 22.11
N ASN A 11 -7.40 -13.15 22.58
CA ASN A 11 -8.05 -13.74 23.74
C ASN A 11 -8.59 -15.16 23.47
N GLY A 12 -8.87 -15.50 22.21
CA GLY A 12 -9.22 -16.86 21.78
C GLY A 12 -8.04 -17.78 21.53
N ALA A 13 -6.80 -17.28 21.65
CA ALA A 13 -5.60 -18.08 21.41
C ALA A 13 -5.20 -18.86 22.67
N GLU A 14 -5.23 -20.18 22.59
CA GLU A 14 -4.96 -21.08 23.72
C GLU A 14 -3.46 -21.19 24.05
N ASP A 15 -2.59 -20.97 23.05
CA ASP A 15 -1.13 -21.04 23.22
C ASP A 15 -0.37 -19.86 22.56
N ASP A 16 0.92 -19.74 22.90
CA ASP A 16 1.78 -18.69 22.35
C ASP A 16 2.10 -18.89 20.85
N ASN A 17 2.01 -20.12 20.33
CA ASN A 17 2.22 -20.40 18.91
C ASN A 17 1.05 -19.90 18.05
N GLU A 18 -0.17 -20.06 18.53
CA GLU A 18 -1.44 -19.59 17.99
C GLU A 18 -1.41 -18.06 17.94
N ARG A 19 -1.00 -17.41 19.04
CA ARG A 19 -0.80 -15.94 19.08
C ARG A 19 0.18 -15.48 18.01
N ARG A 20 1.31 -16.15 17.86
CA ARG A 20 2.30 -15.84 16.80
C ARG A 20 1.74 -16.03 15.40
N ARG A 21 0.93 -17.08 15.18
CA ARG A 21 0.26 -17.32 13.89
C ARG A 21 -0.78 -16.24 13.58
N ILE A 22 -1.59 -15.85 14.57
CA ILE A 22 -2.58 -14.78 14.44
C ILE A 22 -1.88 -13.45 14.12
N GLN A 23 -0.83 -13.12 14.86
CA GLN A 23 -0.02 -11.93 14.62
C GLN A 23 0.60 -11.94 13.22
N ALA A 24 1.17 -13.07 12.80
CA ALA A 24 1.73 -13.23 11.46
C ALA A 24 0.66 -13.09 10.37
N LYS A 25 -0.58 -13.51 10.61
CA LYS A 25 -1.69 -13.34 9.66
C LYS A 25 -2.18 -11.89 9.61
N LEU A 26 -2.36 -11.25 10.77
CA LEU A 26 -2.88 -9.88 10.89
C LEU A 26 -1.94 -8.85 10.26
N TYR A 27 -0.63 -9.02 10.43
CA TYR A 27 0.37 -8.08 9.91
C TYR A 27 1.12 -8.60 8.68
N ALA A 28 0.70 -9.74 8.11
CA ALA A 28 1.25 -10.18 6.83
C ALA A 28 0.78 -9.27 5.70
N MET A 29 1.69 -9.03 4.76
CA MET A 29 1.32 -8.45 3.47
C MET A 29 0.30 -9.36 2.75
N PRO A 30 -0.81 -8.81 2.23
CA PRO A 30 -1.82 -9.54 1.46
C PRO A 30 -1.20 -10.34 0.32
N LYS A 31 -1.79 -11.51 0.01
CA LYS A 31 -1.24 -12.44 -0.99
C LYS A 31 -1.20 -11.82 -2.38
N GLU A 32 -2.13 -10.90 -2.65
CA GLU A 32 -2.26 -10.13 -3.89
C GLU A 32 -1.09 -9.15 -4.08
N LEU A 33 -0.48 -8.69 -2.97
CA LEU A 33 0.69 -7.81 -2.97
C LEU A 33 2.01 -8.57 -2.88
N ARG A 34 1.98 -9.87 -2.55
CA ARG A 34 3.16 -10.73 -2.59
C ARG A 34 3.58 -10.98 -4.03
N ARG A 35 4.45 -10.12 -4.55
CA ARG A 35 5.10 -10.34 -5.85
C ARG A 35 5.82 -11.70 -5.84
N PRO A 36 5.64 -12.54 -6.87
CA PRO A 36 6.37 -13.80 -6.97
C PRO A 36 7.88 -13.52 -7.07
N ARG A 37 8.64 -14.07 -6.11
CA ARG A 37 10.10 -13.88 -6.01
C ARG A 37 10.89 -14.49 -7.20
N ARG A 38 10.24 -15.21 -8.11
CA ARG A 38 10.90 -16.02 -9.14
C ARG A 38 11.26 -15.29 -10.44
N GLU A 39 10.76 -14.08 -10.69
CA GLU A 39 11.01 -13.41 -11.99
C GLU A 39 12.14 -12.37 -11.96
N ARG A 40 12.72 -12.07 -10.80
CA ARG A 40 13.78 -11.03 -10.69
C ARG A 40 15.19 -11.52 -11.05
N ALA A 41 15.35 -12.79 -11.39
CA ALA A 41 16.66 -13.37 -11.68
C ALA A 41 16.98 -13.51 -13.18
N GLN A 42 16.05 -13.20 -14.11
CA GLN A 42 16.26 -13.61 -15.52
C GLN A 42 15.91 -12.58 -16.62
N SER A 43 15.56 -11.33 -16.32
CA SER A 43 15.41 -10.34 -17.39
C SER A 43 15.84 -8.94 -16.96
N GLY A 44 16.96 -8.49 -17.52
CA GLY A 44 17.40 -7.10 -17.53
C GLY A 44 16.50 -6.22 -18.42
N GLN A 45 15.19 -6.37 -18.34
CA GLN A 45 14.25 -5.48 -19.00
C GLN A 45 13.49 -4.69 -17.92
N GLN A 46 13.82 -3.41 -17.82
CA GLN A 46 13.09 -2.43 -17.03
C GLN A 46 11.65 -2.40 -17.53
N GLN A 47 10.74 -3.10 -16.85
CA GLN A 47 9.32 -2.90 -17.06
C GLN A 47 8.98 -1.45 -16.66
N PRO A 48 8.21 -0.70 -17.48
CA PRO A 48 7.74 0.61 -17.07
C PRO A 48 6.88 0.43 -15.82
N GLN A 49 7.26 1.12 -14.74
CA GLN A 49 6.56 1.06 -13.46
C GLN A 49 5.17 1.70 -13.62
N ARG A 50 4.18 0.89 -14.02
CA ARG A 50 2.77 1.27 -13.97
C ARG A 50 2.42 1.57 -12.52
N GLY A 51 2.18 2.85 -12.21
CA GLY A 51 1.79 3.34 -10.89
C GLY A 51 2.82 4.22 -10.18
N VAL A 52 3.97 4.52 -10.78
CA VAL A 52 4.88 5.53 -10.23
C VAL A 52 4.60 6.86 -10.91
N MET A 53 4.04 7.80 -10.13
CA MET A 53 3.84 9.17 -10.56
C MET A 53 5.21 9.80 -10.83
N THR A 54 5.45 10.20 -12.07
CA THR A 54 6.70 10.87 -12.41
C THR A 54 6.66 12.31 -11.94
N MET A 55 7.84 12.95 -11.83
CA MET A 55 7.90 14.39 -11.53
C MET A 55 7.14 15.24 -12.55
N GLN A 56 7.09 14.82 -13.82
CA GLN A 56 6.31 15.49 -14.85
C GLN A 56 4.81 15.36 -14.60
N ASP A 57 4.33 14.17 -14.20
CA ASP A 57 2.93 13.97 -13.83
C ASP A 57 2.53 14.85 -12.63
N ALA A 58 3.44 15.00 -11.65
CA ALA A 58 3.22 15.87 -10.50
C ALA A 58 3.14 17.35 -10.89
N GLN A 59 4.01 17.80 -11.80
CA GLN A 59 3.95 19.16 -12.35
C GLN A 59 2.66 19.42 -13.12
N ALA A 60 2.20 18.45 -13.93
CA ALA A 60 0.95 18.56 -14.67
C ALA A 60 -0.27 18.66 -13.72
N LEU A 61 -0.28 17.88 -12.63
CA LEU A 61 -1.33 17.94 -11.62
C LEU A 61 -1.36 19.30 -10.91
N MET A 62 -0.20 19.81 -10.50
CA MET A 62 -0.07 21.12 -9.86
C MET A 62 -0.55 22.25 -10.78
N ALA A 63 -0.21 22.19 -12.07
CA ALA A 63 -0.66 23.18 -13.06
C ALA A 63 -2.19 23.17 -13.22
N GLN A 64 -2.83 21.99 -13.25
CA GLN A 64 -4.29 21.88 -13.32
C GLN A 64 -4.97 22.40 -12.06
N MET A 65 -4.36 22.21 -10.88
CA MET A 65 -4.90 22.72 -9.62
C MET A 65 -4.80 24.25 -9.56
N ALA A 66 -3.67 24.82 -9.96
CA ALA A 66 -3.48 26.27 -10.01
C ALA A 66 -4.45 26.95 -11.00
N ALA A 67 -4.73 26.31 -12.13
CA ALA A 67 -5.71 26.81 -13.10
C ALA A 67 -7.15 26.82 -12.53
N GLN A 68 -7.54 25.79 -11.78
CA GLN A 68 -8.84 25.74 -11.10
C GLN A 68 -8.95 26.78 -10.00
N ASP A 69 -7.89 26.97 -9.21
CA ASP A 69 -7.85 27.97 -8.15
C ASP A 69 -7.99 29.40 -8.70
N ALA A 70 -7.31 29.71 -9.81
CA ALA A 70 -7.46 31.00 -10.49
C ALA A 70 -8.89 31.25 -11.01
N GLN A 71 -9.59 30.19 -11.44
CA GLN A 71 -11.00 30.31 -11.87
C GLN A 71 -11.96 30.53 -10.69
N LEU A 72 -11.65 29.96 -9.52
CA LEU A 72 -12.45 30.10 -8.31
C LEU A 72 -12.19 31.42 -7.58
N SER A 73 -10.94 31.89 -7.55
CA SER A 73 -10.54 33.15 -6.91
C SER A 73 -10.88 34.40 -7.74
N GLY A 74 -11.34 34.25 -8.99
CA GLY A 74 -11.73 35.34 -9.87
C GLY A 74 -13.21 35.76 -9.80
N ARG A 75 -13.98 35.25 -8.81
CA ARG A 75 -15.35 35.68 -8.49
C ARG A 75 -15.37 36.47 -7.20
#